data_AF-A0A370HY38-F1
#
_entry.id   AF-A0A370HY38-F1
#
_cell.length_a   1.000
_cell.length_b   1.000
_cell.length_c   1.000
_cell.angle_alpha   90.00
_cell.angle_beta   90.00
_cell.angle_gamma   90.00
#
_symmetry.space_group_name_H-M   'P 1'
#
loop_
_entity.id
_entity.type
_entity.pdbx_description
1 polymer ?
#
loop_
_entity_poly.entity_id
_entity_poly.type
_entity_poly.pdbx_seq_one_letter_code
_entity_poly.pdbx_strand_id
1 'polypeptide(L)' 'MVSAIPTQYPVTLTDGDREYPVFNATEYVNAVFKLGHSAAGDHSQTDSNASNPQ' A
#
# COMPACT_ATOMS: atom_id res chain seq x y z
N MET A 1 -16.22 15.38 -10.84
CA MET A 1 -15.09 14.51 -10.48
C MET A 1 -14.77 14.80 -9.03
N VAL A 2 -14.97 13.84 -8.12
CA VAL A 2 -14.58 14.01 -6.72
C VAL A 2 -13.07 13.76 -6.64
N SER A 3 -12.30 14.70 -6.08
CA SER A 3 -10.88 14.45 -5.82
C SER A 3 -10.78 13.33 -4.79
N ALA A 4 -10.13 12.22 -5.15
CA ALA A 4 -9.86 11.13 -4.22
C ALA A 4 -8.73 11.46 -3.23
N ILE A 5 -8.07 12.62 -3.40
CA ILE A 5 -7.04 13.12 -2.49
C ILE A 5 -7.72 14.00 -1.42
N PRO A 6 -7.55 13.68 -0.13
CA PRO A 6 -8.03 14.51 0.98
C PRO A 6 -7.43 15.91 0.95
N THR A 7 -8.27 16.91 1.26
CA THR A 7 -7.87 18.32 1.36
C THR A 7 -7.69 18.79 2.81
N GLN A 8 -8.05 17.94 3.79
CA GLN A 8 -7.94 18.19 5.22
C GLN A 8 -7.17 17.05 5.87
N TYR A 9 -6.31 17.40 6.83
CA TYR A 9 -5.42 16.49 7.55
C TYR A 9 -5.52 16.77 9.07
N PRO A 10 -5.25 15.77 9.93
CA PRO A 10 -4.81 14.41 9.60
C PRO A 10 -5.94 13.50 9.08
N VAL A 11 -5.56 12.52 8.26
CA VAL A 11 -6.45 11.42 7.83
C VAL A 11 -5.96 10.10 8.42
N THR A 12 -6.87 9.27 8.90
CA THR A 12 -6.54 7.93 9.37
C THR A 12 -6.55 6.96 8.20
N LEU A 13 -5.45 6.23 8.02
CA LEU A 13 -5.35 5.11 7.08
C LEU A 13 -5.28 3.79 7.83
N THR A 14 -5.69 2.71 7.15
CA THR A 14 -5.53 1.34 7.61
C THR A 14 -4.77 0.54 6.55
N ASP A 15 -3.77 -0.24 6.98
CA ASP A 15 -3.09 -1.20 6.11
C ASP A 15 -3.68 -2.62 6.18
N GLY A 16 -4.82 -2.78 6.87
CA GLY A 16 -5.48 -4.07 7.12
C GLY A 16 -5.18 -4.63 8.51
N ASP A 17 -4.03 -4.32 9.09
CA ASP A 17 -3.61 -4.78 10.42
C ASP A 17 -3.57 -3.65 11.45
N ARG A 18 -3.27 -2.42 11.02
CA ARG A 18 -3.08 -1.26 11.90
C ARG A 18 -3.65 0.01 11.29
N GLU A 19 -4.24 0.82 12.16
CA GLU A 19 -4.63 2.19 11.84
C GLU A 19 -3.51 3.16 12.21
N TYR A 20 -3.23 4.13 11.35
CA TYR A 20 -2.25 5.17 11.59
C TYR A 20 -2.66 6.51 10.98
N PRO A 21 -2.34 7.65 11.63
CA PRO A 21 -2.64 8.96 11.11
C PRO A 21 -1.60 9.40 10.07
N VAL A 22 -2.08 10.09 9.03
CA VAL A 22 -1.28 10.72 7.98
C VAL A 22 -1.56 12.22 8.00
N PHE A 23 -0.50 13.03 7.99
CA PHE A 23 -0.61 14.47 8.27
C PHE A 23 -0.49 15.36 7.04
N ASN A 24 -0.12 14.81 5.88
CA ASN A 24 -0.03 15.58 4.63
C ASN A 24 -0.30 14.72 3.38
N ALA A 25 -0.50 15.41 2.25
CA ALA A 25 -0.85 14.79 0.97
C ALA A 25 0.25 13.88 0.40
N THR A 26 1.52 14.26 0.57
CA THR A 26 2.66 13.48 0.09
C THR A 26 2.75 12.13 0.80
N GLU A 27 2.59 12.13 2.12
CA GLU A 27 2.53 10.92 2.94
C GLU A 27 1.32 10.06 2.57
N TYR A 28 0.16 10.67 2.31
CA TYR A 28 -1.05 9.96 1.90
C TYR A 28 -0.83 9.19 0.59
N VAL A 29 -0.30 9.85 -0.44
CA VAL A 29 -0.02 9.21 -1.74
C VAL A 29 1.00 8.08 -1.58
N ASN A 30 2.06 8.30 -0.81
CA ASN A 30 3.06 7.26 -0.55
C ASN A 30 2.48 6.06 0.21
N ALA A 31 1.62 6.30 1.20
CA ALA A 31 0.98 5.24 1.98
C ALA A 31 0.01 4.42 1.12
N VAL A 32 -0.85 5.07 0.34
CA VAL A 32 -1.79 4.40 -0.57
C VAL A 32 -1.04 3.63 -1.66
N PHE A 33 0.01 4.21 -2.24
CA PHE A 33 0.85 3.54 -3.23
C PHE A 33 1.50 2.28 -2.64
N LYS A 34 2.09 2.37 -1.45
CA LYS A 34 2.67 1.23 -0.75
C LYS A 34 1.63 0.17 -0.43
N LEU A 35 0.45 0.54 0.07
CA LEU A 35 -0.62 -0.41 0.38
C LEU A 35 -1.07 -1.19 -0.86
N GLY A 36 -1.30 -0.49 -1.98
CA GLY A 36 -1.65 -1.13 -3.25
C GLY A 36 -0.52 -1.97 -3.84
N HIS A 37 0.74 -1.55 -3.67
CA HIS A 37 1.89 -2.27 -4.20
C HIS A 37 2.31 -3.47 -3.34
N SER A 38 2.19 -3.38 -2.01
CA SER A 38 2.39 -4.49 -1.09
C SER A 38 1.34 -5.59 -1.32
N ALA A 39 0.08 -5.21 -1.56
CA ALA A 39 -0.95 -6.17 -1.97
C ALA A 39 -0.64 -6.84 -3.32
N ALA A 40 0.03 -6.14 -4.24
CA ALA A 40 0.45 -6.71 -5.53
C ALA A 40 1.74 -7.56 -5.41
N GLY A 41 2.62 -7.25 -4.45
CA GLY A 41 3.88 -7.96 -4.20
C GLY A 41 3.68 -9.33 -3.55
N ASP A 42 2.69 -9.47 -2.66
CA ASP A 42 2.34 -10.77 -2.05
C ASP A 42 1.76 -11.74 -3.09
N HIS A 43 1.13 -11.21 -4.14
CA HIS A 43 0.64 -11.99 -5.28
C HIS A 43 1.74 -12.36 -6.29
N SER A 44 2.97 -11.86 -6.11
CA SER A 44 4.08 -12.02 -7.07
C SER A 44 5.25 -12.84 -6.53
N GLN A 45 5.16 -13.36 -5.30
CA GLN A 45 6.23 -14.17 -4.70
C GLN A 45 5.75 -15.55 -4.23
N THR A 46 4.92 -16.21 -5.03
CA THR A 46 4.72 -17.67 -4.97
C THR A 46 4.92 -18.26 -6.36
N ASP A 47 6.03 -17.97 -7.01
CA ASP A 47 6.45 -18.76 -8.17
C ASP A 47 7.98 -18.86 -8.20
N SER A 48 8.46 -20.12 -8.19
CA SER A 48 9.80 -20.55 -8.60
C SER A 48 10.91 -20.60 -7.53
N ASN A 49 10.70 -21.35 -6.44
CA ASN A 49 11.77 -22.17 -5.88
C ASN A 49 11.50 -23.65 -6.18
N ALA A 50 11.63 -24.04 -7.44
CA ALA A 50 11.80 -25.43 -7.83
C ALA A 50 13.15 -25.55 -8.52
N SER A 51 14.19 -25.72 -7.69
CA SER A 51 15.49 -26.21 -8.15
C SER A 51 15.28 -27.60 -8.74
N ASN A 52 15.50 -27.77 -10.05
CA ASN A 52 15.66 -29.09 -10.65
C ASN A 52 17.07 -29.20 -11.24
N PRO A 53 17.99 -29.95 -10.62
CA PRO A 53 19.23 -30.36 -11.26
C PRO A 53 18.97 -31.54 -12.19
N GLN A 54 19.12 -31.34 -13.50
CA GLN A 54 19.42 -32.41 -14.46
C GLN A 54 20.32 -31.88 -15.57
#